data_AF-A0A2P9A8P1-F1
#
_entry.id   AF-A0A2P9A8P1-F1
#
_cell.length_a   1.000
_cell.length_b   1.000
_cell.length_c   1.000
_cell.angle_alpha   90.00
_cell.angle_beta   90.00
_cell.angle_gamma   90.00
#
_symmetry.space_group_name_H-M   'P 1'
#
loop_
_entity.id
_entity.type
_entity.pdbx_description
1 polymer ?
#
loop_
_entity_poly.entity_id
_entity_poly.type
_entity_poly.pdbx_seq_one_letter_code
_entity_poly.pdbx_strand_id
1 'polypeptide(L)'
;MNQQLDNKKCDKCNDINNPVNVDKNENTSNDQAVSSDSDCEPLPFGLKPLELNRKVTEEELERMIIELPEKLGKKDMYLIWHYTNCLLRDKFNKMKNSLWNICEKLAHEHSLSFKIKMKKWWNCCGHVTDELLIKEHEDYNCIYNYIYNESSSREQFVILIDMIKHSWTRFTVDTFIKCKISLEDSMRNVTK
;
A
#
# COMPACT_ATOMS: atom_id res chain seq x y z
N MET A 1 15.69 -49.11 -27.50
CA MET A 1 14.67 -49.30 -26.43
C MET A 1 14.70 -48.03 -25.60
N ASN A 2 13.79 -47.05 -25.78
CA ASN A 2 12.39 -46.98 -25.28
C ASN A 2 12.35 -47.16 -23.75
N GLN A 3 11.88 -46.26 -22.87
CA GLN A 3 11.00 -45.05 -22.88
C GLN A 3 11.49 -44.10 -21.74
N GLN A 4 11.41 -42.74 -21.78
CA GLN A 4 10.25 -41.86 -21.42
C GLN A 4 9.43 -42.40 -20.23
N LEU A 5 8.99 -41.71 -19.17
CA LEU A 5 8.57 -40.34 -18.83
C LEU A 5 8.34 -40.42 -17.27
N ASP A 6 8.46 -39.40 -16.44
CA ASP A 6 7.35 -38.48 -16.19
C ASP A 6 7.76 -37.32 -15.27
N ASN A 7 7.42 -36.12 -15.74
CA ASN A 7 7.29 -34.89 -14.97
C ASN A 7 6.18 -35.03 -13.92
N LYS A 8 6.41 -34.52 -12.70
CA LYS A 8 5.30 -34.09 -11.84
C LYS A 8 5.49 -32.64 -11.41
N LYS A 9 4.98 -31.75 -12.25
CA LYS A 9 4.54 -30.40 -11.88
C LYS A 9 3.50 -30.52 -10.76
N CYS A 10 3.64 -29.73 -9.71
CA CYS A 10 2.54 -29.42 -8.80
C CYS A 10 1.95 -28.08 -9.27
N ASP A 11 0.91 -28.17 -10.08
CA ASP A 11 0.04 -27.05 -10.43
C ASP A 11 -1.09 -26.96 -9.40
N LYS A 12 -1.37 -25.72 -8.95
CA LYS A 12 -2.66 -25.22 -8.45
C LYS A 12 -3.16 -25.68 -7.07
N CYS A 13 -3.13 -24.76 -6.11
CA CYS A 13 -4.16 -24.64 -5.09
C CYS A 13 -4.96 -23.35 -5.38
N ASN A 14 -6.02 -23.50 -6.18
CA ASN A 14 -7.09 -22.52 -6.29
C ASN A 14 -8.37 -23.12 -5.68
N ASP A 15 -9.08 -22.28 -4.95
CA ASP A 15 -10.53 -22.28 -4.76
C ASP A 15 -11.17 -23.42 -3.93
N ILE A 16 -11.19 -23.20 -2.61
CA ILE A 16 -12.29 -23.69 -1.76
C ILE A 16 -13.31 -22.55 -1.70
N ASN A 17 -14.41 -22.70 -2.45
CA ASN A 17 -15.78 -22.36 -2.08
C ASN A 17 -16.67 -22.48 -3.33
N ASN A 18 -17.15 -23.69 -3.60
CA ASN A 18 -18.28 -23.89 -4.49
C ASN A 18 -19.49 -24.28 -3.61
N PRO A 19 -20.55 -23.45 -3.51
CA PRO A 19 -21.76 -23.86 -2.83
C PRO A 19 -22.58 -24.79 -3.75
N VAL A 20 -23.09 -25.86 -3.15
CA VAL A 20 -23.94 -26.87 -3.78
C VAL A 20 -25.27 -26.24 -4.24
N ASN A 21 -25.60 -26.48 -5.51
CA ASN A 21 -26.89 -26.19 -6.13
C ASN A 21 -28.01 -27.06 -5.53
N VAL A 22 -29.13 -26.44 -5.13
CA VAL A 22 -30.44 -27.11 -4.99
C VAL A 22 -31.49 -26.22 -5.63
N ASP A 23 -31.99 -26.64 -6.79
CA ASP A 23 -33.11 -26.01 -7.50
C ASP A 23 -34.47 -26.30 -6.83
N LYS A 24 -35.34 -25.28 -6.77
CA LYS A 24 -36.78 -25.34 -7.15
C LYS A 24 -37.53 -23.99 -7.01
N ASN A 25 -37.68 -23.32 -8.15
CA ASN A 25 -38.85 -22.71 -8.84
C ASN A 25 -39.89 -21.74 -8.16
N GLU A 26 -40.11 -20.60 -8.85
CA GLU A 26 -41.31 -19.72 -9.05
C GLU A 26 -42.10 -19.19 -7.83
N ASN A 27 -42.56 -17.93 -7.70
CA ASN A 27 -42.92 -16.88 -8.65
C ASN A 27 -43.00 -15.51 -7.93
N THR A 28 -42.55 -14.44 -8.62
CA THR A 28 -43.00 -13.03 -8.65
C THR A 28 -43.55 -12.34 -7.38
N SER A 29 -42.87 -11.27 -6.91
CA SER A 29 -43.41 -9.90 -6.76
C SER A 29 -42.37 -8.94 -6.16
N ASN A 30 -42.39 -7.70 -6.62
CA ASN A 30 -41.59 -6.56 -6.18
C ASN A 30 -41.32 -6.53 -4.68
N ASP A 31 -40.06 -6.40 -4.30
CA ASP A 31 -39.65 -5.51 -3.22
C ASP A 31 -38.32 -4.86 -3.59
N GLN A 32 -38.32 -3.53 -3.55
CA GLN A 32 -37.12 -2.72 -3.60
C GLN A 32 -36.15 -3.22 -2.53
N ALA A 33 -35.08 -3.90 -2.95
CA ALA A 33 -33.88 -4.00 -2.15
C ALA A 33 -33.21 -2.61 -2.13
N VAL A 34 -33.79 -1.69 -1.35
CA VAL A 34 -33.00 -0.66 -0.68
C VAL A 34 -32.06 -1.46 0.21
N SER A 35 -30.86 -1.76 -0.28
CA SER A 35 -29.76 -2.12 0.61
C SER A 35 -29.53 -0.88 1.46
N SER A 36 -30.09 -0.89 2.66
CA SER A 36 -29.83 0.10 3.68
C SER A 36 -28.34 0.09 3.95
N ASP A 37 -27.66 1.04 3.31
CA ASP A 37 -26.24 1.37 3.38
C ASP A 37 -25.91 1.97 4.75
N SER A 38 -26.37 1.30 5.82
CA SER A 38 -26.71 1.93 7.10
C SER A 38 -25.69 1.73 8.22
N ASP A 39 -24.59 1.00 7.98
CA ASP A 39 -23.58 0.75 9.02
C ASP A 39 -22.13 1.04 8.56
N CYS A 40 -21.93 1.83 7.51
CA CYS A 40 -20.62 2.44 7.28
C CYS A 40 -20.54 3.73 8.10
N GLU A 41 -19.57 3.82 9.01
CA GLU A 41 -19.24 5.10 9.64
C GLU A 41 -19.03 6.16 8.55
N PRO A 42 -19.61 7.36 8.71
CA PRO A 42 -19.47 8.42 7.73
C PRO A 42 -17.99 8.78 7.60
N LEU A 43 -17.49 8.79 6.35
CA LEU A 43 -16.12 9.19 6.08
C LEU A 43 -15.86 10.64 6.55
N PRO A 44 -14.62 10.96 6.94
CA PRO A 44 -14.27 12.31 7.40
C PRO A 44 -14.73 13.39 6.41
N PHE A 45 -15.17 14.52 6.96
CA PHE A 45 -15.46 15.74 6.18
C PHE A 45 -16.52 15.60 5.06
N GLY A 46 -17.40 14.60 5.13
CA GLY A 46 -18.48 14.40 4.17
C GLY A 46 -18.01 13.81 2.82
N LEU A 47 -16.90 13.07 2.84
CA LEU A 47 -16.40 12.35 1.67
C LEU A 47 -17.29 11.14 1.33
N LYS A 48 -17.34 10.81 0.04
CA LYS A 48 -17.98 9.59 -0.46
C LYS A 48 -16.90 8.53 -0.75
N PRO A 49 -17.19 7.24 -0.52
CA PRO A 49 -16.23 6.17 -0.83
C PRO A 49 -15.74 6.18 -2.28
N LEU A 50 -16.62 6.53 -3.22
CA LEU A 50 -16.28 6.65 -4.65
C LEU A 50 -15.17 7.69 -4.91
N GLU A 51 -15.14 8.77 -4.13
CA GLU A 51 -14.12 9.81 -4.24
C GLU A 51 -12.75 9.23 -3.81
N LEU A 52 -12.68 8.52 -2.69
CA LEU A 52 -11.43 7.95 -2.19
C LEU A 52 -10.90 6.78 -3.04
N ASN A 53 -11.79 6.04 -3.71
CA ASN A 53 -11.43 4.84 -4.48
C ASN A 53 -10.95 5.14 -5.90
N ARG A 54 -11.05 6.39 -6.36
CA ARG A 54 -10.54 6.79 -7.68
C ARG A 54 -9.01 6.65 -7.70
N LYS A 55 -8.48 6.03 -8.75
CA LYS A 55 -7.04 6.03 -9.04
C LYS A 55 -6.63 7.39 -9.60
N VAL A 56 -5.58 7.96 -9.03
CA VAL A 56 -5.04 9.29 -9.40
C VAL A 56 -3.56 9.12 -9.70
N THR A 57 -3.09 9.72 -10.80
CA THR A 57 -1.65 9.75 -11.15
C THR A 57 -0.93 10.92 -10.48
N GLU A 58 0.40 10.94 -10.51
CA GLU A 58 1.17 12.08 -9.99
C GLU A 58 0.84 13.38 -10.74
N GLU A 59 0.69 13.31 -12.07
CA GLU A 59 0.35 14.47 -12.89
C GLU A 59 -1.07 14.97 -12.63
N GLU A 60 -2.01 14.05 -12.39
CA GLU A 60 -3.37 14.41 -11.99
C GLU A 60 -3.40 15.08 -10.62
N LEU A 61 -2.69 14.53 -9.65
CA LEU A 61 -2.60 15.12 -8.31
C LEU A 61 -1.99 16.53 -8.37
N GLU A 62 -0.94 16.73 -9.16
CA GLU A 62 -0.30 18.04 -9.32
C GLU A 62 -1.29 19.05 -9.91
N ARG A 63 -2.08 18.66 -10.92
CA ARG A 63 -3.15 19.52 -11.45
C ARG A 63 -4.19 19.85 -10.38
N MET A 64 -4.61 18.86 -9.60
CA MET A 64 -5.57 19.09 -8.51
C MET A 64 -5.04 20.09 -7.47
N ILE A 65 -3.73 20.04 -7.14
CA ILE A 65 -3.08 20.98 -6.22
C ILE A 65 -3.03 22.40 -6.83
N ILE A 66 -2.68 22.51 -8.11
CA ILE A 66 -2.62 23.79 -8.82
C ILE A 66 -4.00 24.46 -8.85
N GLU A 67 -5.04 23.69 -9.15
CA GLU A 67 -6.44 24.13 -9.28
C GLU A 67 -7.14 24.38 -7.93
N LEU A 68 -6.46 24.16 -6.80
CA LEU A 68 -7.03 24.43 -5.48
C LEU A 68 -7.47 25.90 -5.35
N PRO A 69 -8.67 26.18 -4.83
CA PRO A 69 -9.10 27.54 -4.55
C PRO A 69 -8.28 28.16 -3.41
N GLU A 70 -8.24 29.50 -3.36
CA GLU A 70 -7.55 30.24 -2.30
C GLU A 70 -8.14 29.92 -0.91
N LYS A 71 -9.46 29.76 -0.83
CA LYS A 71 -10.16 29.30 0.37
C LYS A 71 -10.44 27.81 0.28
N LEU A 72 -9.70 27.02 1.07
CA LEU A 72 -9.79 25.57 1.05
C LEU A 72 -10.94 25.03 1.92
N GLY A 73 -11.69 24.08 1.35
CA GLY A 73 -12.61 23.24 2.12
C GLY A 73 -11.86 22.09 2.81
N LYS A 74 -12.34 21.69 3.99
CA LYS A 74 -11.80 20.51 4.73
C LYS A 74 -11.81 19.24 3.89
N LYS A 75 -12.87 19.08 3.07
CA LYS A 75 -13.03 17.97 2.14
C LYS A 75 -11.91 17.95 1.08
N ASP A 76 -11.61 19.08 0.45
CA ASP A 76 -10.59 19.18 -0.59
C ASP A 76 -9.20 18.90 -0.02
N MET A 77 -8.89 19.46 1.15
CA MET A 77 -7.63 19.19 1.85
C MET A 77 -7.44 17.70 2.13
N TYR A 78 -8.46 17.04 2.68
CA TYR A 78 -8.36 15.62 2.96
C TYR A 78 -8.22 14.80 1.67
N LEU A 79 -8.94 15.15 0.61
CA LEU A 79 -8.89 14.43 -0.66
C LEU A 79 -7.49 14.50 -1.29
N ILE A 80 -6.86 15.69 -1.30
CA ILE A 80 -5.49 15.89 -1.78
C ILE A 80 -4.49 15.07 -0.95
N TRP A 81 -4.62 15.13 0.37
CA TRP A 81 -3.76 14.35 1.25
C TRP A 81 -3.91 12.84 1.00
N HIS A 82 -5.14 12.34 0.87
CA HIS A 82 -5.42 10.92 0.66
C HIS A 82 -4.70 10.40 -0.60
N TYR A 83 -4.87 11.08 -1.73
CA TYR A 83 -4.19 10.70 -2.96
C TYR A 83 -2.67 10.84 -2.88
N THR A 84 -2.18 11.88 -2.20
CA THR A 84 -0.75 12.04 -1.91
C THR A 84 -0.22 10.81 -1.16
N ASN A 85 -0.90 10.41 -0.07
CA ASN A 85 -0.51 9.28 0.75
C ASN A 85 -0.55 7.96 -0.04
N CYS A 86 -1.56 7.74 -0.88
CA CYS A 86 -1.63 6.57 -1.76
C CYS A 86 -0.41 6.47 -2.69
N LEU A 87 -0.04 7.57 -3.36
CA LEU A 87 1.10 7.59 -4.26
C LEU A 87 2.44 7.38 -3.53
N LEU A 88 2.58 7.94 -2.33
CA LEU A 88 3.77 7.75 -1.50
C LEU A 88 3.88 6.30 -1.00
N ARG A 89 2.77 5.68 -0.56
CA ARG A 89 2.69 4.26 -0.23
C ARG A 89 3.08 3.38 -1.41
N ASP A 90 2.62 3.70 -2.62
CA ASP A 90 3.00 2.96 -3.83
C ASP A 90 4.50 3.04 -4.12
N LYS A 91 5.13 4.21 -3.96
CA LYS A 91 6.59 4.38 -4.07
C LYS A 91 7.32 3.54 -3.03
N PHE A 92 6.85 3.52 -1.78
CA PHE A 92 7.44 2.69 -0.73
C PHE A 92 7.30 1.18 -1.01
N ASN A 93 6.16 0.74 -1.53
CA ASN A 93 5.95 -0.65 -1.92
C ASN A 93 6.86 -1.09 -3.08
N LYS A 94 7.10 -0.20 -4.06
CA LYS A 94 8.10 -0.44 -5.12
C LYS A 94 9.52 -0.59 -4.55
N MET A 95 9.87 0.19 -3.53
CA MET A 95 11.13 0.03 -2.80
C MET A 95 11.22 -1.34 -2.10
N LYS A 96 10.16 -1.79 -1.41
CA LYS A 96 10.11 -3.14 -0.79
C LYS A 96 10.32 -4.25 -1.81
N ASN A 97 9.67 -4.16 -2.98
CA ASN A 97 9.87 -5.12 -4.07
C ASN A 97 11.32 -5.11 -4.57
N SER A 98 11.96 -3.94 -4.61
CA SER A 98 13.37 -3.83 -5.01
C SER A 98 14.30 -4.51 -3.99
N LEU A 99 14.05 -4.34 -2.68
CA LEU A 99 14.77 -5.07 -1.63
C LEU A 99 14.57 -6.58 -1.75
N TRP A 100 13.35 -7.03 -2.05
CA TRP A 100 13.06 -8.44 -2.26
C TRP A 100 13.88 -9.01 -3.42
N ASN A 101 13.94 -8.32 -4.56
CA ASN A 101 14.75 -8.73 -5.71
C ASN A 101 16.24 -8.80 -5.37
N ILE A 102 16.76 -7.88 -4.54
CA ILE A 102 18.14 -7.93 -4.04
C ILE A 102 18.36 -9.17 -3.16
N CYS A 103 17.43 -9.46 -2.25
CA CYS A 103 17.46 -10.66 -1.41
C CYS A 103 17.48 -11.95 -2.25
N GLU A 104 16.67 -12.01 -3.32
CA GLU A 104 16.64 -13.16 -4.23
C GLU A 104 17.95 -13.34 -4.99
N LYS A 105 18.52 -12.25 -5.51
CA LYS A 105 19.80 -12.27 -6.21
C LYS A 105 20.92 -12.76 -5.29
N LEU A 106 21.04 -12.20 -4.09
CA LEU A 106 22.06 -12.61 -3.12
C LEU A 106 21.89 -14.08 -2.70
N ALA A 107 20.65 -14.53 -2.49
CA ALA A 107 20.39 -15.93 -2.15
C ALA A 107 20.82 -16.88 -3.29
N HIS A 108 20.59 -16.50 -4.54
CA HIS A 108 21.04 -17.26 -5.70
C HIS A 108 22.58 -17.29 -5.79
N GLU A 109 23.25 -16.15 -5.64
CA GLU A 109 24.72 -16.03 -5.68
C GLU A 109 25.41 -16.90 -4.62
N HIS A 110 24.81 -16.99 -3.42
CA HIS A 110 25.33 -17.79 -2.30
C HIS A 110 24.71 -19.20 -2.21
N SER A 111 23.94 -19.64 -3.21
CA SER A 111 23.27 -20.95 -3.22
C SER A 111 22.46 -21.26 -1.95
N LEU A 112 21.78 -20.24 -1.40
CA LEU A 112 21.02 -20.36 -0.16
C LEU A 112 19.68 -21.05 -0.40
N SER A 113 19.32 -21.98 0.49
CA SER A 113 17.98 -22.57 0.49
C SER A 113 16.90 -21.52 0.76
N PHE A 114 15.68 -21.76 0.27
CA PHE A 114 14.53 -20.90 0.52
C PHE A 114 14.31 -20.60 2.02
N LYS A 115 14.47 -21.62 2.88
CA LYS A 115 14.32 -21.46 4.34
C LYS A 115 15.33 -20.46 4.92
N ILE A 116 16.58 -20.50 4.45
CA ILE A 116 17.62 -19.55 4.88
C ILE A 116 17.32 -18.16 4.33
N LYS A 117 16.95 -18.04 3.04
CA LYS A 117 16.53 -16.77 2.42
C LYS A 117 15.44 -16.08 3.23
N MET A 118 14.36 -16.80 3.55
CA MET A 118 13.24 -16.25 4.32
C MET A 118 13.66 -15.80 5.72
N LYS A 119 14.50 -16.58 6.41
CA LYS A 119 15.01 -16.18 7.73
C LYS A 119 15.81 -14.89 7.66
N LYS A 120 16.68 -14.74 6.64
CA LYS A 120 17.48 -13.53 6.44
C LYS A 120 16.60 -12.34 6.09
N TRP A 121 15.63 -12.52 5.18
CA TRP A 121 14.65 -11.49 4.84
C TRP A 121 13.91 -10.97 6.08
N TRP A 122 13.32 -11.86 6.89
CA TRP A 122 12.58 -11.44 8.08
C TRP A 122 13.45 -10.72 9.10
N ASN A 123 14.69 -11.18 9.31
CA ASN A 123 15.61 -10.52 10.23
C ASN A 123 16.03 -9.13 9.75
N CYS A 124 16.28 -8.97 8.45
CA CYS A 124 16.80 -7.71 7.88
C CYS A 124 15.70 -6.70 7.54
N CYS A 125 14.51 -7.16 7.17
CA CYS A 125 13.45 -6.33 6.59
C CYS A 125 12.08 -6.52 7.27
N GLY A 126 11.95 -7.37 8.29
CA GLY A 126 10.67 -7.64 8.96
C GLY A 126 10.04 -6.42 9.62
N HIS A 127 10.86 -5.52 10.16
CA HIS A 127 10.42 -4.29 10.83
C HIS A 127 9.82 -3.24 9.88
N VAL A 128 10.09 -3.35 8.57
CA VAL A 128 9.72 -2.32 7.57
C VAL A 128 8.20 -2.10 7.48
N THR A 129 7.41 -3.14 7.73
CA THR A 129 5.94 -3.01 7.73
C THR A 129 5.46 -2.22 8.95
N ASP A 130 6.06 -2.44 10.12
CA ASP A 130 5.69 -1.70 11.33
C ASP A 130 6.11 -0.23 11.23
N GLU A 131 7.30 0.05 10.69
CA GLU A 131 7.76 1.42 10.43
C GLU A 131 6.82 2.16 9.47
N LEU A 132 6.31 1.49 8.44
CA LEU A 132 5.33 2.07 7.52
C LEU A 132 4.03 2.44 8.25
N LEU A 133 3.50 1.54 9.09
CA LEU A 133 2.27 1.79 9.85
C LEU A 133 2.43 2.97 10.82
N ILE A 134 3.58 3.07 11.49
CA ILE A 134 3.90 4.20 12.37
C ILE A 134 3.93 5.50 11.56
N LYS A 135 4.65 5.52 10.43
CA LYS A 135 4.78 6.69 9.57
C LYS A 135 3.42 7.20 9.08
N GLU A 136 2.57 6.29 8.65
CA GLU A 136 1.23 6.62 8.15
C GLU A 136 0.30 7.12 9.26
N HIS A 137 0.42 6.56 10.46
CA HIS A 137 -0.34 7.02 11.61
C HIS A 137 0.08 8.43 12.03
N GLU A 138 1.38 8.72 12.07
CA GLU A 138 1.90 10.05 12.37
C GLU A 138 1.42 11.10 11.36
N ASP A 139 1.50 10.79 10.07
CA ASP A 139 1.04 11.70 9.02
C ASP A 139 -0.48 11.89 9.02
N TYR A 140 -1.24 10.82 9.29
CA TYR A 140 -2.68 10.89 9.46
C TYR A 140 -3.05 11.83 10.61
N ASN A 141 -2.42 11.68 11.78
CA ASN A 141 -2.69 12.55 12.91
C ASN A 141 -2.29 14.00 12.62
N CYS A 142 -1.15 14.21 11.97
CA CYS A 142 -0.67 15.54 11.59
C CYS A 142 -1.68 16.24 10.67
N ILE A 143 -2.10 15.60 9.58
CA ILE A 143 -3.03 16.22 8.64
C ILE A 143 -4.43 16.38 9.23
N TYR A 144 -4.89 15.42 10.03
CA TYR A 144 -6.23 15.47 10.60
C TYR A 144 -6.34 16.64 11.58
N ASN A 145 -5.31 16.83 12.42
CA ASN A 145 -5.23 17.98 13.32
C ASN A 145 -5.14 19.30 12.56
N TYR A 146 -4.36 19.36 11.47
CA TYR A 146 -4.27 20.53 10.61
C TYR A 146 -5.63 20.93 10.03
N ILE A 147 -6.33 19.98 9.39
CA ILE A 147 -7.64 20.20 8.76
C ILE A 147 -8.72 20.57 9.80
N TYR A 148 -8.65 20.00 11.00
CA TYR A 148 -9.66 20.23 12.03
C TYR A 148 -9.53 21.61 12.67
N ASN A 149 -8.30 22.04 12.98
CA ASN A 149 -8.03 23.19 13.85
C ASN A 149 -7.73 24.51 13.13
N GLU A 150 -7.37 24.48 11.85
CA GLU A 150 -6.88 25.67 11.16
C GLU A 150 -7.88 26.27 10.16
N SER A 151 -7.97 27.60 10.13
CA SER A 151 -8.36 28.34 8.93
C SER A 151 -7.13 28.42 8.04
N SER A 152 -6.91 27.39 7.23
CA SER A 152 -5.69 27.23 6.44
C SER A 152 -5.79 27.93 5.08
N SER A 153 -4.76 28.71 4.75
CA SER A 153 -4.60 29.20 3.38
C SER A 153 -4.10 28.08 2.47
N ARG A 154 -4.35 28.22 1.17
CA ARG A 154 -3.83 27.29 0.15
C ARG A 154 -2.31 27.11 0.27
N GLU A 155 -1.57 28.19 0.48
CA GLU A 155 -0.11 28.19 0.56
C GLU A 155 0.39 27.33 1.73
N GLN A 156 -0.22 27.49 2.91
CA GLN A 156 0.16 26.72 4.10
C GLN A 156 -0.11 25.23 3.91
N PHE A 157 -1.23 24.89 3.29
CA PHE A 157 -1.59 23.50 3.03
C PHE A 157 -0.63 22.86 2.02
N VAL A 158 -0.26 23.56 0.95
CA VAL A 158 0.70 23.07 -0.05
C VAL A 158 2.08 22.84 0.60
N ILE A 159 2.54 23.77 1.44
CA ILE A 159 3.80 23.60 2.18
C ILE A 159 3.77 22.33 3.04
N LEU A 160 2.67 22.08 3.75
CA LEU A 160 2.51 20.86 4.56
C LEU A 160 2.59 19.60 3.71
N ILE A 161 1.89 19.56 2.57
CA ILE A 161 1.93 18.43 1.64
C ILE A 161 3.34 18.18 1.13
N ASP A 162 4.09 19.23 0.78
CA ASP A 162 5.47 19.08 0.31
C ASP A 162 6.42 18.61 1.41
N MET A 163 6.23 19.07 2.66
CA MET A 163 6.95 18.55 3.82
C MET A 163 6.70 17.05 4.02
N ILE A 164 5.45 16.58 3.86
CA ILE A 164 5.11 15.16 3.93
C ILE A 164 5.82 14.38 2.81
N LYS A 165 5.73 14.85 1.55
CA LYS A 165 6.41 14.21 0.40
C LYS A 165 7.93 14.08 0.63
N HIS A 166 8.57 15.14 1.14
CA HIS A 166 10.00 15.12 1.47
C HIS A 166 10.33 14.13 2.59
N SER A 167 9.51 14.11 3.66
CA SER A 167 9.65 13.16 4.76
C SER A 167 9.56 11.71 4.29
N TRP A 168 8.59 11.40 3.43
CA TRP A 168 8.45 10.07 2.82
C TRP A 168 9.61 9.68 1.91
N THR A 169 10.13 10.63 1.14
CA THR A 169 11.29 10.40 0.28
C THR A 169 12.49 9.98 1.13
N ARG A 170 12.77 10.74 2.20
CA ARG A 170 13.84 10.41 3.15
C ARG A 170 13.61 9.05 3.81
N PHE A 171 12.41 8.82 4.36
CA PHE A 171 12.04 7.56 4.98
C PHE A 171 12.28 6.37 4.04
N THR A 172 11.80 6.45 2.80
CA THR A 172 11.95 5.39 1.80
C THR A 172 13.42 5.10 1.49
N VAL A 173 14.23 6.13 1.30
CA VAL A 173 15.67 6.00 1.00
C VAL A 173 16.43 5.42 2.19
N ASP A 174 16.19 5.95 3.39
CA ASP A 174 16.86 5.49 4.62
C ASP A 174 16.54 4.02 4.90
N THR A 175 15.26 3.62 4.78
CA THR A 175 14.83 2.22 4.94
C THR A 175 15.48 1.32 3.89
N PHE A 176 15.53 1.75 2.62
CA PHE A 176 16.20 0.99 1.56
C PHE A 176 17.68 0.75 1.88
N ILE A 177 18.42 1.81 2.24
CA ILE A 177 19.85 1.72 2.53
C ILE A 177 20.11 0.78 3.72
N LYS A 178 19.37 0.97 4.82
CA LYS A 178 19.50 0.14 6.03
C LYS A 178 19.24 -1.34 5.74
N CYS A 179 18.14 -1.64 5.05
CA CYS A 179 17.78 -3.01 4.71
C CYS A 179 18.77 -3.64 3.73
N LYS A 180 19.19 -2.91 2.70
CA LYS A 180 20.15 -3.39 1.70
C LYS A 180 21.48 -3.78 2.35
N ILE A 181 22.05 -2.89 3.18
CA ILE A 181 23.29 -3.18 3.91
C ILE A 181 23.12 -4.41 4.80
N SER A 182 22.02 -4.45 5.57
CA SER A 182 21.72 -5.59 6.46
C SER A 182 21.62 -6.92 5.69
N LEU A 183 20.93 -6.93 4.54
CA LEU A 183 20.80 -8.10 3.68
C LEU A 183 22.17 -8.58 3.17
N GLU A 184 22.95 -7.68 2.57
CA GLU A 184 24.26 -8.02 2.01
C GLU A 184 25.22 -8.57 3.08
N ASP A 185 25.28 -7.96 4.26
CA ASP A 185 26.14 -8.40 5.36
C ASP A 185 25.67 -9.73 5.95
N SER A 186 24.35 -9.90 6.09
CA SER A 186 23.79 -11.13 6.64
C SER A 186 24.05 -12.35 5.74
N MET A 187 24.13 -12.17 4.43
CA MET A 187 24.32 -13.26 3.46
C MET A 187 25.80 -13.56 3.19
N ARG A 188 26.69 -12.55 3.21
CA ARG A 188 28.15 -12.75 3.13
C ARG A 188 28.69 -13.62 4.27
N ASN A 189 28.12 -13.52 5.46
CA ASN A 189 28.54 -14.27 6.65
C ASN A 189 28.08 -15.74 6.68
N VAL A 190 27.39 -16.24 5.65
CA VAL A 190 27.00 -17.66 5.55
C VAL A 190 28.09 -18.51 4.88
N THR A 191 29.00 -17.88 4.13
CA THR A 191 30.08 -18.53 3.38
C THR A 191 31.43 -18.61 4.11
N LYS A 192 31.49 -18.24 5.39
CA LYS A 192 32.66 -18.43 6.28
C LYS A 192 32.31 -19.42 7.37
#